data_AF-A0A4V4IP26-F1
#
_entry.id   AF-A0A4V4IP26-F1
#
_cell.length_a   1.000
_cell.length_b   1.000
_cell.length_c   1.000
_cell.angle_alpha   90.00
_cell.angle_beta   90.00
_cell.angle_gamma   90.00
#
_symmetry.space_group_name_H-M   'P 1'
#
loop_
_entity.id
_entity.type
_entity.pdbx_description
1 polymer ?
#
loop_
_entity_poly.entity_id
_entity_poly.type
_entity_poly.pdbx_seq_one_letter_code
_entity_poly.pdbx_strand_id
1 'polypeptide(L)'
;MADSSEIKPVTAPVVDDAPSNDAGEGSSDTKQESHSDRKRKRFQDDGLKFGRGGKKRDMGRNAWSREQPDRRSRNDEEKKKPRPENSVLPAPFAQDEIAAEERKPKRKVAVLIGYSGTGYKGMQINTTEKTIEGDLFTAFVQAGAISKANADDPKKSALVRCARTDKGVHAAGNMISLKLIVEDPDIVQKINSHLSPQIRVWGIERTIGSFSCYQVCDSRWYEYLIPSHAFLPPHPSSWMARNLEEAADETGDREGYESRQAEVKDFWKTVEERDIKPIVDSLDDDIRDMVLQAIHEPSDFNPDGEQQDKQEEQVKQTADLSTSAPADADSKLEAAAETAANTDTPMPDQPATLESTNIPTEQKKRIEVAVRQLKTAYNAARRAFRIPEERIARVQAALDSYVGTRNYHNFTIQKTARDPSAKRNIKSFVCNPQPIIINGTEWLSLKVHGQSFMMHQIRKMVGMVALTVRCGTPIERIVEAQGDLKYSIPKVPGLGLLLERPVFDSYNEIQAVKHDKEKLDFGKYEKELEEFKQREIYQRIFAEEERDNTFHLFFNQIDNYKERHFLYLTSKGIEATKGAGKLDEQRAVKSQNDGADAMEMQ
;
A
#
# COMPACT_ATOMS: atom_id res chain seq x y z
N MET A 1 32.47 -36.01 -39.35
CA MET A 1 33.28 -34.92 -39.93
C MET A 1 33.07 -33.70 -39.07
N ALA A 2 34.17 -33.01 -38.75
CA ALA A 2 34.31 -31.80 -37.94
C ALA A 2 33.28 -30.71 -38.30
N ASP A 3 32.93 -29.74 -37.46
CA ASP A 3 33.86 -28.90 -36.73
C ASP A 3 33.18 -28.12 -35.60
N SER A 4 33.94 -27.86 -34.53
CA SER A 4 33.57 -27.13 -33.32
C SER A 4 34.42 -25.86 -33.28
N SER A 5 33.83 -24.68 -33.03
CA SER A 5 34.64 -23.53 -32.60
C SER A 5 33.94 -22.69 -31.53
N GLU A 6 34.61 -22.66 -30.39
CA GLU A 6 34.38 -21.82 -29.22
C GLU A 6 34.75 -20.36 -29.51
N ILE A 7 34.07 -19.42 -28.86
CA ILE A 7 34.46 -18.00 -28.80
C ILE A 7 34.69 -17.64 -27.32
N LYS A 8 35.91 -17.18 -27.00
CA LYS A 8 36.33 -16.57 -25.72
C LYS A 8 36.72 -15.09 -25.94
N PRO A 9 36.73 -14.27 -24.87
CA PRO A 9 36.57 -12.81 -24.93
C PRO A 9 37.88 -12.03 -25.05
N VAL A 10 37.76 -10.77 -25.50
CA VAL A 10 38.83 -9.82 -25.79
C VAL A 10 39.19 -8.97 -24.55
N THR A 11 40.49 -8.85 -24.29
CA THR A 11 41.16 -8.09 -23.22
C THR A 11 41.48 -6.64 -23.59
N ALA A 12 41.59 -5.78 -22.57
CA ALA A 12 41.95 -4.36 -22.61
C ALA A 12 43.44 -4.08 -22.95
N PRO A 13 43.80 -2.87 -23.41
CA PRO A 13 45.19 -2.46 -23.57
C PRO A 13 45.74 -1.65 -22.37
N VAL A 14 47.03 -1.89 -22.11
CA VAL A 14 47.95 -1.19 -21.20
C VAL A 14 48.69 -0.11 -21.99
N VAL A 15 49.01 1.03 -21.36
CA VAL A 15 50.09 1.93 -21.81
C VAL A 15 50.80 2.51 -20.58
N ASP A 16 52.11 2.21 -20.50
CA ASP A 16 53.10 2.84 -19.63
C ASP A 16 53.56 4.18 -20.22
N ASP A 17 53.89 5.15 -19.36
CA ASP A 17 55.17 5.86 -19.41
C ASP A 17 55.33 6.81 -18.21
N ALA A 18 56.47 6.68 -17.52
CA ALA A 18 57.00 7.62 -16.52
C ALA A 18 57.97 8.61 -17.19
N PRO A 19 58.37 9.71 -16.51
CA PRO A 19 59.72 9.68 -15.95
C PRO A 19 59.92 10.36 -14.57
N SER A 20 61.12 10.07 -14.07
CA SER A 20 61.82 10.26 -12.79
C SER A 20 62.14 11.69 -12.30
N ASN A 21 62.33 11.83 -10.97
CA ASN A 21 63.60 12.19 -10.27
C ASN A 21 63.30 12.43 -8.77
N ASP A 22 63.86 11.64 -7.83
CA ASP A 22 65.15 11.87 -7.10
C ASP A 22 64.97 12.91 -5.96
N ALA A 23 65.42 12.79 -4.69
CA ALA A 23 66.23 11.87 -3.91
C ALA A 23 66.04 12.14 -2.40
N GLY A 24 66.31 11.15 -1.53
CA GLY A 24 66.91 11.25 -0.16
C GLY A 24 66.13 11.96 0.96
N GLU A 25 66.20 11.61 2.25
CA GLU A 25 66.97 10.65 3.06
C GLU A 25 66.36 10.64 4.50
N GLY A 26 66.48 9.50 5.20
CA GLY A 26 66.52 9.36 6.67
C GLY A 26 65.24 9.58 7.49
N SER A 27 64.99 8.97 8.66
CA SER A 27 65.47 7.80 9.40
C SER A 27 64.66 7.75 10.70
N SER A 28 64.33 6.53 11.15
CA SER A 28 64.16 6.05 12.55
C SER A 28 63.04 6.60 13.47
N ASP A 29 62.21 5.65 13.94
CA ASP A 29 61.78 5.35 15.33
C ASP A 29 61.47 6.53 16.29
N THR A 30 60.36 6.55 17.04
CA THR A 30 60.09 5.64 18.18
C THR A 30 58.70 5.95 18.78
N LYS A 31 58.05 4.93 19.36
CA LYS A 31 56.86 5.02 20.26
C LYS A 31 57.06 6.02 21.42
N GLN A 32 56.00 6.76 21.79
CA GLN A 32 55.58 6.92 23.21
C GLN A 32 54.19 7.54 23.36
N GLU A 33 53.41 6.95 24.28
CA GLU A 33 52.15 7.47 24.83
C GLU A 33 52.38 8.70 25.72
N SER A 34 51.41 9.62 25.81
CA SER A 34 50.88 10.10 27.11
C SER A 34 49.78 11.16 26.98
N HIS A 35 48.82 11.04 27.90
CA HIS A 35 47.71 11.94 28.21
C HIS A 35 48.11 13.42 28.40
N SER A 36 47.23 14.34 27.99
CA SER A 36 46.86 15.47 28.87
C SER A 36 45.55 16.15 28.48
N ASP A 37 44.72 16.32 29.52
CA ASP A 37 43.51 17.12 29.60
C ASP A 37 43.69 18.59 29.17
N ARG A 38 42.73 19.12 28.40
CA ARG A 38 42.47 20.58 28.36
C ARG A 38 40.98 20.89 28.40
N LYS A 39 40.49 21.16 29.62
CA LYS A 39 39.32 22.00 29.92
C LYS A 39 39.43 23.36 29.22
N ARG A 40 38.39 23.79 28.50
CA ARG A 40 38.15 25.21 28.20
C ARG A 40 36.68 25.61 28.40
N LYS A 41 36.51 26.38 29.48
CA LYS A 41 35.61 27.52 29.78
C LYS A 41 34.27 27.66 29.03
N ARG A 42 33.21 27.66 29.85
CA ARG A 42 31.92 28.34 29.63
C ARG A 42 32.14 29.84 29.38
N PHE A 43 31.49 30.37 28.35
CA PHE A 43 31.06 31.77 28.28
C PHE A 43 29.54 31.79 28.42
N GLN A 44 29.09 32.63 29.34
CA GLN A 44 27.71 32.91 29.68
C GLN A 44 27.46 34.31 29.12
N ASP A 45 26.50 34.47 28.24
CA ASP A 45 26.01 35.78 27.84
C ASP A 45 24.49 35.74 27.78
N ASP A 46 23.90 36.66 28.54
CA ASP A 46 22.48 36.85 28.78
C ASP A 46 21.97 37.97 27.86
N GLY A 47 20.79 37.77 27.27
CA GLY A 47 19.91 38.87 26.89
C GLY A 47 19.41 38.86 25.45
N LEU A 48 18.18 38.39 25.25
CA LEU A 48 17.01 39.25 24.94
C LEU A 48 15.81 38.39 24.49
N LYS A 49 14.69 38.59 25.18
CA LYS A 49 13.39 37.93 25.00
C LYS A 49 12.64 38.52 23.79
N PHE A 50 12.05 37.66 22.96
CA PHE A 50 10.70 37.86 22.40
C PHE A 50 10.04 36.49 22.18
N GLY A 51 8.80 36.35 22.64
CA GLY A 51 8.07 35.07 22.69
C GLY A 51 7.29 34.73 21.42
N ARG A 52 7.10 33.41 21.21
CA ARG A 52 5.91 32.68 20.71
C ARG A 52 6.33 31.40 19.98
N GLY A 53 5.65 30.30 20.29
CA GLY A 53 5.52 29.14 19.41
C GLY A 53 6.45 27.96 19.73
N GLY A 54 5.94 26.98 20.47
CA GLY A 54 6.57 25.67 20.62
C GLY A 54 6.66 24.93 19.28
N LYS A 55 7.76 25.11 18.57
CA LYS A 55 8.21 24.21 17.49
C LYS A 55 9.33 23.34 18.07
N LYS A 56 9.08 22.04 18.24
CA LYS A 56 10.15 21.06 18.49
C LYS A 56 11.17 21.18 17.36
N ARG A 57 12.37 21.66 17.70
CA ARG A 57 13.53 21.70 16.80
C ARG A 57 13.90 20.28 16.42
N ASP A 58 14.16 20.09 15.13
CA ASP A 58 14.59 18.84 14.53
C ASP A 58 15.92 18.39 15.18
N MET A 59 15.89 17.25 15.86
CA MET A 59 17.03 16.73 16.61
C MET A 59 17.90 15.90 15.66
N GLY A 60 19.16 16.32 15.49
CA GLY A 60 20.14 15.55 14.73
C GLY A 60 20.32 14.12 15.28
N ARG A 61 20.76 13.19 14.43
CA ARG A 61 20.91 11.74 14.69
C ARG A 61 21.56 11.39 16.04
N ASN A 62 22.52 12.19 16.51
CA ASN A 62 23.20 11.98 17.80
C ASN A 62 22.40 12.44 19.02
N ALA A 63 21.50 13.40 18.88
CA ALA A 63 20.63 13.88 19.96
C ALA A 63 19.40 12.97 20.13
N TRP A 64 18.85 12.44 19.03
CA TRP A 64 17.80 11.39 19.06
C TRP A 64 18.26 10.10 19.76
N SER A 65 19.55 9.75 19.65
CA SER A 65 20.13 8.60 20.35
C SER A 65 20.27 8.80 21.86
N ARG A 66 20.26 10.05 22.35
CA ARG A 66 20.43 10.38 23.79
C ARG A 66 19.11 10.52 24.54
N GLU A 67 18.00 10.79 23.84
CA GLU A 67 16.65 10.93 24.42
C GLU A 67 15.74 9.71 24.22
N GLN A 68 16.26 8.57 23.74
CA GLN A 68 15.47 7.32 23.76
C GLN A 68 15.08 7.02 25.21
N PRO A 69 13.78 6.97 25.58
CA PRO A 69 13.39 6.37 26.85
C PRO A 69 13.99 4.97 26.90
N ASP A 70 14.56 4.60 28.05
CA ASP A 70 15.31 3.36 28.21
C ASP A 70 14.52 2.20 27.57
N ARG A 71 15.08 1.60 26.51
CA ARG A 71 14.41 0.53 25.77
C ARG A 71 14.08 -0.64 26.68
N ARG A 72 14.80 -0.79 27.80
CA ARG A 72 14.50 -1.77 28.84
C ARG A 72 13.24 -1.40 29.61
N SER A 73 13.12 -0.16 30.10
CA SER A 73 11.92 0.27 30.85
C SER A 73 10.66 0.18 30.00
N ARG A 74 10.70 0.58 28.71
CA ARG A 74 9.56 0.43 27.80
C ARG A 74 9.17 -1.04 27.57
N ASN A 75 10.14 -1.92 27.38
CA ASN A 75 9.87 -3.36 27.23
C ASN A 75 9.33 -3.99 28.52
N ASP A 76 9.79 -3.52 29.69
CA ASP A 76 9.33 -4.04 30.98
C ASP A 76 7.94 -3.52 31.34
N GLU A 77 7.58 -2.28 30.97
CA GLU A 77 6.21 -1.77 31.06
C GLU A 77 5.25 -2.53 30.15
N GLU A 78 5.68 -2.86 28.93
CA GLU A 78 4.86 -3.63 27.98
C GLU A 78 4.64 -5.07 28.46
N LYS A 79 5.64 -5.70 29.11
CA LYS A 79 5.50 -7.01 29.76
C LYS A 79 4.55 -7.01 30.94
N LYS A 80 4.38 -5.86 31.62
CA LYS A 80 3.46 -5.72 32.77
C LYS A 80 2.01 -5.54 32.34
N LYS A 81 1.73 -5.23 31.07
CA LYS A 81 0.35 -5.14 30.59
C LYS A 81 -0.27 -6.53 30.56
N PRO A 82 -1.41 -6.74 31.24
CA PRO A 82 -2.10 -8.03 31.19
C PRO A 82 -2.50 -8.31 29.73
N ARG A 83 -2.39 -9.58 29.34
CA ARG A 83 -2.87 -9.99 28.01
C ARG A 83 -4.39 -9.78 27.95
N PRO A 84 -4.91 -9.26 26.84
CA PRO A 84 -6.35 -9.22 26.64
C PRO A 84 -6.90 -10.66 26.69
N GLU A 85 -8.08 -10.85 27.30
CA GLU A 85 -8.73 -12.16 27.46
C GLU A 85 -8.96 -12.86 26.10
N ASN A 86 -9.18 -12.06 25.07
CA ASN A 86 -9.35 -12.42 23.67
C ASN A 86 -8.03 -12.42 22.87
N SER A 87 -6.91 -12.74 23.52
CA SER A 87 -5.60 -12.84 22.86
C SER A 87 -5.55 -14.01 21.87
N VAL A 88 -5.14 -13.75 20.62
CA VAL A 88 -4.93 -14.79 19.58
C VAL A 88 -3.55 -15.48 19.68
N LEU A 89 -2.66 -14.98 20.54
CA LEU A 89 -1.33 -15.58 20.75
C LEU A 89 -1.37 -16.77 21.71
N PRO A 90 -0.47 -17.76 21.55
CA PRO A 90 -0.39 -18.93 22.43
C PRO A 90 -0.32 -18.57 23.92
N ALA A 91 -1.11 -19.28 24.73
CA ALA A 91 -1.06 -19.15 26.18
C ALA A 91 0.30 -19.63 26.72
N PRO A 92 0.79 -19.06 27.83
CA PRO A 92 1.98 -19.57 28.49
C PRO A 92 1.77 -21.03 28.93
N PHE A 93 2.77 -21.88 28.69
CA PHE A 93 2.76 -23.25 29.19
C PHE A 93 2.96 -23.29 30.71
N ALA A 94 2.45 -24.33 31.36
CA ALA A 94 2.66 -24.55 32.79
C ALA A 94 4.15 -24.69 33.12
N GLN A 95 4.55 -24.22 34.30
CA GLN A 95 5.96 -24.22 34.71
C GLN A 95 6.57 -25.63 34.73
N ASP A 96 5.77 -26.63 35.08
CA ASP A 96 6.18 -28.04 35.13
C ASP A 96 6.45 -28.58 33.71
N GLU A 97 5.64 -28.18 32.73
CA GLU A 97 5.86 -28.53 31.32
C GLU A 97 7.10 -27.86 30.74
N ILE A 98 7.38 -26.62 31.15
CA ILE A 98 8.59 -25.90 30.76
C ILE A 98 9.83 -26.57 31.37
N ALA A 99 9.74 -27.00 32.63
CA ALA A 99 10.85 -27.66 33.33
C ALA A 99 11.12 -29.08 32.78
N ALA A 100 10.09 -29.77 32.30
CA ALA A 100 10.19 -31.08 31.67
C ALA A 100 10.78 -31.05 30.25
N GLU A 101 10.81 -29.89 29.59
CA GLU A 101 11.33 -29.74 28.23
C GLU A 101 12.86 -29.73 28.21
N GLU A 102 13.48 -30.63 27.43
CA GLU A 102 14.93 -30.66 27.25
C GLU A 102 15.42 -29.39 26.51
N ARG A 103 16.48 -28.77 27.04
CA ARG A 103 17.04 -27.54 26.47
C ARG A 103 17.87 -27.84 25.21
N LYS A 104 17.28 -27.57 24.05
CA LYS A 104 17.97 -27.65 22.75
C LYS A 104 18.64 -26.32 22.35
N PRO A 105 19.76 -26.36 21.60
CA PRO A 105 20.46 -25.16 21.19
C PRO A 105 19.66 -24.37 20.15
N LYS A 106 19.49 -23.08 20.42
CA LYS A 106 18.84 -22.12 19.50
C LYS A 106 19.89 -21.53 18.56
N ARG A 107 19.57 -21.38 17.27
CA ARG A 107 20.41 -20.76 16.25
C ARG A 107 19.68 -19.59 15.61
N LYS A 108 20.41 -18.53 15.26
CA LYS A 108 19.84 -17.41 14.49
C LYS A 108 19.68 -17.88 13.04
N VAL A 109 18.48 -17.74 12.50
CA VAL A 109 18.14 -18.23 11.17
C VAL A 109 17.40 -17.16 10.37
N ALA A 110 17.46 -17.28 9.04
CA ALA A 110 16.56 -16.64 8.11
C ALA A 110 15.52 -17.67 7.67
N VAL A 111 14.24 -17.33 7.78
CA VAL A 111 13.14 -18.18 7.34
C VAL A 111 12.52 -17.53 6.12
N LEU A 112 12.55 -18.24 4.99
CA LEU A 112 11.95 -17.83 3.74
C LEU A 112 10.50 -18.29 3.74
N ILE A 113 9.57 -17.35 3.54
CA ILE A 113 8.14 -17.60 3.69
C ILE A 113 7.35 -17.04 2.50
N GLY A 114 6.17 -17.60 2.26
CA GLY A 114 5.16 -17.09 1.35
C GLY A 114 3.79 -17.13 2.02
N TYR A 115 2.92 -16.20 1.69
CA TYR A 115 1.57 -16.14 2.22
C TYR A 115 0.58 -15.37 1.35
N SER A 116 -0.69 -15.76 1.45
CA SER A 116 -1.82 -14.96 1.00
C SER A 116 -2.35 -14.10 2.15
N GLY A 117 -2.47 -12.79 1.92
CA GLY A 117 -2.87 -11.83 2.96
C GLY A 117 -4.38 -11.77 3.23
N THR A 118 -5.20 -12.42 2.40
CA THR A 118 -6.66 -12.44 2.56
C THR A 118 -7.06 -13.00 3.93
N GLY A 119 -7.93 -12.30 4.65
CA GLY A 119 -8.36 -12.68 6.01
C GLY A 119 -7.35 -12.34 7.12
N TYR A 120 -6.20 -11.74 6.80
CA TYR A 120 -5.21 -11.30 7.80
C TYR A 120 -5.13 -9.78 7.90
N LYS A 121 -4.87 -9.30 9.13
CA LYS A 121 -4.64 -7.87 9.43
C LYS A 121 -3.17 -7.49 9.26
N GLY A 122 -2.58 -7.96 8.15
CA GLY A 122 -1.20 -7.72 7.78
C GLY A 122 -0.23 -8.73 8.41
N MET A 123 1.06 -8.46 8.24
CA MET A 123 2.10 -9.40 8.68
C MET A 123 2.34 -9.34 10.20
N GLN A 124 2.20 -8.15 10.80
CA GLN A 124 2.74 -7.87 12.14
C GLN A 124 1.86 -8.41 13.25
N ILE A 125 2.47 -9.14 14.19
CA ILE A 125 1.78 -9.65 15.37
C ILE A 125 1.00 -8.52 16.05
N ASN A 126 -0.29 -8.78 16.18
CA ASN A 126 -1.24 -8.08 17.02
C ASN A 126 -1.74 -9.09 18.07
N THR A 127 -2.14 -8.61 19.25
CA THR A 127 -2.63 -9.47 20.33
C THR A 127 -4.07 -9.91 20.09
N THR A 128 -4.90 -9.10 19.45
CA THR A 128 -6.34 -9.36 19.28
C THR A 128 -6.71 -9.85 17.88
N GLU A 129 -5.91 -9.51 16.87
CA GLU A 129 -6.23 -9.78 15.47
C GLU A 129 -5.30 -10.84 14.86
N LYS A 130 -5.89 -11.65 13.97
CA LYS A 130 -5.14 -12.68 13.23
C LYS A 130 -4.16 -12.06 12.24
N THR A 131 -2.90 -12.47 12.35
CA THR A 131 -1.76 -11.91 11.58
C THR A 131 -0.86 -13.04 11.11
N ILE A 132 -0.11 -12.81 10.02
CA ILE A 132 0.74 -13.87 9.42
C ILE A 132 1.79 -14.35 10.42
N GLU A 133 2.45 -13.43 11.14
CA GLU A 133 3.43 -13.83 12.15
C GLU A 133 2.80 -14.53 13.36
N GLY A 134 1.54 -14.24 13.71
CA GLY A 134 0.85 -14.94 14.80
C GLY A 134 0.70 -16.43 14.48
N ASP A 135 0.25 -16.75 13.26
CA ASP A 135 0.12 -18.13 12.79
C ASP A 135 1.49 -18.80 12.64
N LEU A 136 2.50 -18.12 12.06
CA LEU A 136 3.86 -18.64 11.96
C LEU A 136 4.47 -18.93 13.33
N PHE A 137 4.30 -18.02 14.29
CA PHE A 137 4.82 -18.18 15.64
C PHE A 137 4.16 -19.35 16.35
N THR A 138 2.84 -19.49 16.23
CA THR A 138 2.10 -20.64 16.77
C THR A 138 2.58 -21.96 16.14
N ALA A 139 2.77 -22.00 14.83
CA ALA A 139 3.30 -23.17 14.13
C ALA A 139 4.74 -23.51 14.55
N PHE A 140 5.61 -22.50 14.79
CA PHE A 140 6.95 -22.73 15.31
C PHE A 140 6.95 -23.33 16.71
N VAL A 141 6.01 -22.92 17.57
CA VAL A 141 5.84 -23.51 18.91
C VAL A 141 5.36 -24.96 18.81
N GLN A 142 4.32 -25.22 18.00
CA GLN A 142 3.75 -26.56 17.83
C GLN A 142 4.75 -27.55 17.20
N ALA A 143 5.56 -27.09 16.25
CA ALA A 143 6.61 -27.91 15.63
C ALA A 143 7.85 -28.13 16.54
N GLY A 144 7.91 -27.52 17.73
CA GLY A 144 9.07 -27.59 18.63
C GLY A 144 10.27 -26.76 18.17
N ALA A 145 10.10 -25.87 17.17
CA ALA A 145 11.14 -24.94 16.72
C ALA A 145 11.35 -23.79 17.72
N ILE A 146 10.32 -23.47 18.53
CA ILE A 146 10.37 -22.56 19.67
C ILE A 146 10.03 -23.33 20.93
N SER A 147 10.96 -23.33 21.89
CA SER A 147 10.77 -23.95 23.21
C SER A 147 9.55 -23.36 23.93
N LYS A 148 8.87 -24.17 24.74
CA LYS A 148 7.73 -23.75 25.58
C LYS A 148 8.05 -22.52 26.45
N ALA A 149 9.28 -22.42 26.96
CA ALA A 149 9.76 -21.27 27.74
C ALA A 149 9.73 -19.91 27.01
N ASN A 150 9.73 -19.93 25.68
CA ASN A 150 9.74 -18.76 24.80
C ASN A 150 8.44 -18.59 24.02
N ALA A 151 7.49 -19.51 24.17
CA ALA A 151 6.25 -19.55 23.40
C ALA A 151 5.25 -18.46 23.80
N ASP A 152 5.49 -17.79 24.91
CA ASP A 152 4.63 -16.72 25.40
C ASP A 152 4.95 -15.38 24.69
N ASP A 153 6.21 -15.05 24.42
CA ASP A 153 6.58 -13.75 23.84
C ASP A 153 7.50 -13.89 22.61
N PRO A 154 7.03 -13.52 21.40
CA PRO A 154 7.84 -13.51 20.18
C PRO A 154 9.16 -12.71 20.30
N LYS A 155 9.21 -11.69 21.16
CA LYS A 155 10.44 -10.90 21.39
C LYS A 155 11.54 -11.74 22.04
N LYS A 156 11.21 -12.78 22.81
CA LYS A 156 12.19 -13.72 23.40
C LYS A 156 12.96 -14.53 22.35
N SER A 157 12.39 -14.66 21.15
CA SER A 157 13.01 -15.35 20.01
C SER A 157 13.70 -14.38 19.04
N ALA A 158 13.79 -13.08 19.37
CA ALA A 158 14.39 -12.04 18.55
C ALA A 158 13.85 -12.03 17.11
N LEU A 159 12.53 -12.14 16.98
CA LEU A 159 11.81 -12.14 15.71
C LEU A 159 11.91 -10.75 15.05
N VAL A 160 12.41 -10.74 13.82
CA VAL A 160 12.53 -9.56 12.96
C VAL A 160 11.99 -9.91 11.58
N ARG A 161 11.39 -8.93 10.91
CA ARG A 161 10.79 -9.08 9.58
C ARG A 161 11.52 -8.25 8.54
N CYS A 162 11.59 -8.73 7.31
CA CYS A 162 12.21 -7.99 6.21
C CYS A 162 11.28 -6.89 5.67
N ALA A 163 10.07 -7.27 5.24
CA ALA A 163 9.06 -6.37 4.70
C ALA A 163 7.80 -6.42 5.57
N ARG A 164 7.23 -5.24 5.85
CA ARG A 164 5.93 -5.11 6.51
C ARG A 164 4.88 -5.00 5.41
N THR A 165 3.97 -5.97 5.35
CA THR A 165 2.83 -5.90 4.43
C THR A 165 1.59 -5.43 5.17
N ASP A 166 0.82 -4.54 4.54
CA ASP A 166 -0.44 -4.01 5.06
C ASP A 166 -1.53 -5.09 5.09
N LYS A 167 -2.68 -4.77 5.68
CA LYS A 167 -3.89 -5.62 5.66
C LYS A 167 -4.22 -6.08 4.23
N GLY A 168 -4.45 -7.38 4.06
CA GLY A 168 -4.84 -7.98 2.78
C GLY A 168 -3.70 -8.14 1.76
N VAL A 169 -2.50 -7.61 1.99
CA VAL A 169 -1.40 -7.66 1.02
C VAL A 169 -0.71 -9.02 1.03
N HIS A 170 -0.48 -9.58 -0.15
CA HIS A 170 0.09 -10.91 -0.37
C HIS A 170 1.63 -10.87 -0.45
N ALA A 171 2.30 -12.01 -0.22
CA ALA A 171 3.73 -12.16 -0.45
C ALA A 171 4.05 -13.55 -1.01
N ALA A 172 4.66 -13.64 -2.19
CA ALA A 172 5.19 -14.90 -2.69
C ALA A 172 6.44 -15.27 -1.90
N GLY A 173 7.35 -14.31 -1.76
CA GLY A 173 8.56 -14.39 -0.96
C GLY A 173 8.65 -13.23 0.03
N ASN A 174 8.70 -13.55 1.30
CA ASN A 174 9.11 -12.65 2.37
C ASN A 174 10.13 -13.39 3.25
N MET A 175 10.75 -12.66 4.18
CA MET A 175 11.76 -13.22 5.07
C MET A 175 11.59 -12.69 6.48
N ILE A 176 11.68 -13.60 7.44
CA ILE A 176 11.85 -13.26 8.85
C ILE A 176 13.18 -13.80 9.37
N SER A 177 13.75 -13.15 10.37
CA SER A 177 14.92 -13.67 11.09
C SER A 177 14.64 -13.78 12.57
N LEU A 178 14.90 -14.95 13.15
CA LEU A 178 14.61 -15.26 14.56
C LEU A 178 15.51 -16.41 15.04
N LYS A 179 15.47 -16.71 16.33
CA LYS A 179 16.21 -17.81 16.93
C LYS A 179 15.31 -19.04 17.02
N LEU A 180 15.66 -20.10 16.28
CA LEU A 180 14.91 -21.36 16.25
C LEU A 180 15.80 -22.55 16.65
N ILE A 181 15.15 -23.63 17.07
CA ILE A 181 15.74 -24.97 17.19
C ILE A 181 15.57 -25.64 15.82
N VAL A 182 16.69 -25.94 15.15
CA VAL A 182 16.73 -26.39 13.74
C VAL A 182 17.69 -27.57 13.56
N GLU A 183 17.75 -28.45 14.55
CA GLU A 183 18.53 -29.69 14.50
C GLU A 183 17.78 -30.82 13.79
N ASP A 184 16.46 -30.74 13.80
CA ASP A 184 15.58 -31.66 13.11
C ASP A 184 15.60 -31.37 11.59
N PRO A 185 16.01 -32.34 10.74
CA PRO A 185 16.04 -32.15 9.29
C PRO A 185 14.64 -31.92 8.69
N ASP A 186 13.58 -32.44 9.33
CA ASP A 186 12.20 -32.34 8.85
C ASP A 186 11.45 -31.14 9.45
N ILE A 187 12.17 -30.19 10.07
CA ILE A 187 11.56 -29.08 10.80
C ILE A 187 10.67 -28.21 9.91
N VAL A 188 11.02 -28.03 8.63
CA VAL A 188 10.23 -27.23 7.67
C VAL A 188 8.89 -27.91 7.40
N GLN A 189 8.89 -29.23 7.18
CA GLN A 189 7.70 -30.04 6.95
C GLN A 189 6.79 -30.02 8.18
N LYS A 190 7.36 -30.17 9.38
CA LYS A 190 6.62 -30.08 10.65
C LYS A 190 5.96 -28.72 10.82
N ILE A 191 6.69 -27.63 10.60
CA ILE A 191 6.13 -26.28 10.64
C ILE A 191 4.98 -26.13 9.64
N ASN A 192 5.18 -26.54 8.39
CA ASN A 192 4.15 -26.45 7.35
C ASN A 192 2.90 -27.31 7.66
N SER A 193 3.03 -28.43 8.38
CA SER A 193 1.89 -29.26 8.79
C SER A 193 0.94 -28.57 9.78
N HIS A 194 1.44 -27.55 10.49
CA HIS A 194 0.67 -26.72 11.41
C HIS A 194 0.19 -25.40 10.76
N LEU A 195 0.50 -25.17 9.48
CA LEU A 195 0.12 -23.97 8.76
C LEU A 195 -0.99 -24.25 7.75
N SER A 196 -1.93 -23.30 7.64
CA SER A 196 -2.94 -23.30 6.57
C SER A 196 -2.27 -23.27 5.19
N PRO A 197 -2.89 -23.85 4.13
CA PRO A 197 -2.42 -23.76 2.75
C PRO A 197 -1.98 -22.38 2.25
N GLN A 198 -2.59 -21.34 2.81
CA GLN A 198 -2.30 -19.95 2.49
C GLN A 198 -0.99 -19.40 3.08
N ILE A 199 -0.28 -20.13 3.95
CA ILE A 199 1.03 -19.76 4.49
C ILE A 199 2.00 -20.92 4.28
N ARG A 200 3.20 -20.62 3.77
CA ARG A 200 4.24 -21.61 3.51
C ARG A 200 5.59 -21.12 3.99
N VAL A 201 6.35 -22.03 4.61
CA VAL A 201 7.79 -21.89 4.82
C VAL A 201 8.49 -22.64 3.70
N TRP A 202 9.25 -21.89 2.89
CA TRP A 202 10.05 -22.44 1.79
C TRP A 202 11.27 -23.15 2.32
N GLY A 203 11.99 -22.49 3.24
CA GLY A 203 13.22 -23.01 3.80
C GLY A 203 13.74 -22.18 4.95
N ILE A 204 14.74 -22.72 5.64
CA ILE A 204 15.39 -22.09 6.79
C ILE A 204 16.90 -22.16 6.61
N GLU A 205 17.54 -21.00 6.58
CA GLU A 205 18.98 -20.87 6.42
C GLU A 205 19.63 -20.38 7.72
N ARG A 206 20.71 -21.04 8.16
CA ARG A 206 21.45 -20.63 9.35
C ARG A 206 22.27 -19.37 9.06
N THR A 207 22.19 -18.38 9.95
CA THR A 207 22.87 -17.09 9.80
C THR A 207 23.77 -16.79 10.98
N ILE A 208 24.53 -15.69 10.90
CA ILE A 208 25.33 -15.20 12.03
C ILE A 208 24.45 -14.69 13.16
N GLY A 209 24.96 -14.69 14.40
CA GLY A 209 24.17 -14.33 15.59
C GLY A 209 23.61 -12.90 15.58
N SER A 210 24.26 -11.96 14.88
CA SER A 210 23.84 -10.56 14.74
C SER A 210 22.94 -10.30 13.52
N PHE A 211 22.61 -11.32 12.73
CA PHE A 211 21.87 -11.16 11.49
C PHE A 211 20.47 -10.58 11.70
N SER A 212 20.11 -9.60 10.89
CA SER A 212 18.79 -8.96 10.85
C SER A 212 18.35 -8.80 9.40
N CYS A 213 17.33 -9.56 8.98
CA CYS A 213 16.84 -9.51 7.59
C CYS A 213 16.33 -8.11 7.21
N TYR A 214 15.87 -7.30 8.18
CA TYR A 214 15.49 -5.91 7.95
C TYR A 214 16.68 -5.02 7.56
N GLN A 215 17.79 -5.14 8.30
CA GLN A 215 18.94 -4.25 8.17
C GLN A 215 19.82 -4.57 6.96
N VAL A 216 19.89 -5.84 6.60
CA VAL A 216 20.75 -6.34 5.51
C VAL A 216 20.05 -6.44 4.16
N CYS A 217 18.73 -6.17 4.10
CA CYS A 217 18.00 -6.22 2.84
C CYS A 217 18.30 -5.00 1.97
N ASP A 218 18.82 -5.27 0.77
CA ASP A 218 19.28 -4.26 -0.19
C ASP A 218 18.13 -3.61 -0.95
N SER A 219 17.16 -4.43 -1.39
CA SER A 219 16.04 -4.00 -2.23
C SER A 219 14.90 -5.02 -2.22
N ARG A 220 13.72 -4.64 -2.73
CA ARG A 220 12.53 -5.48 -2.77
C ARG A 220 11.88 -5.42 -4.14
N TRP A 221 11.40 -6.57 -4.59
CA TRP A 221 10.56 -6.72 -5.78
C TRP A 221 9.10 -6.81 -5.35
N TYR A 222 8.26 -5.96 -5.92
CA TYR A 222 6.82 -6.04 -5.82
C TYR A 222 6.22 -6.19 -7.21
N GLU A 223 5.08 -6.84 -7.26
CA GLU A 223 4.22 -6.93 -8.44
C GLU A 223 2.86 -6.34 -8.06
N TYR A 224 2.28 -5.57 -8.97
CA TYR A 224 0.93 -5.06 -8.84
C TYR A 224 0.10 -5.53 -10.03
N LEU A 225 -0.93 -6.34 -9.75
CA LEU A 225 -1.91 -6.75 -10.73
C LEU A 225 -3.06 -5.75 -10.77
N ILE A 226 -3.35 -5.22 -11.95
CA ILE A 226 -4.44 -4.27 -12.17
C ILE A 226 -5.25 -4.70 -13.40
N PRO A 227 -6.60 -4.70 -13.35
CA PRO A 227 -7.41 -4.95 -14.54
C PRO A 227 -7.16 -3.89 -15.61
N SER A 228 -7.13 -4.29 -16.87
CA SER A 228 -6.83 -3.37 -17.99
C SER A 228 -7.87 -2.26 -18.14
N HIS A 229 -9.12 -2.54 -17.76
CA HIS A 229 -10.21 -1.56 -17.75
C HIS A 229 -10.02 -0.41 -16.75
N ALA A 230 -9.07 -0.51 -15.80
CA ALA A 230 -8.69 0.61 -14.95
C ALA A 230 -8.12 1.79 -15.76
N PHE A 231 -7.54 1.50 -16.92
CA PHE A 231 -6.94 2.49 -17.82
C PHE A 231 -7.92 3.05 -18.87
N LEU A 232 -9.19 2.61 -18.86
CA LEU A 232 -10.23 3.24 -19.69
C LEU A 232 -10.42 4.71 -19.30
N PRO A 233 -10.83 5.59 -20.21
CA PRO A 233 -11.15 6.97 -19.86
C PRO A 233 -12.38 7.02 -18.94
N PRO A 234 -12.53 8.08 -18.12
CA PRO A 234 -13.73 8.31 -17.34
C PRO A 234 -14.97 8.28 -18.25
N HIS A 235 -16.09 7.80 -17.72
CA HIS A 235 -17.35 7.81 -18.48
C HIS A 235 -17.71 9.26 -18.87
N PRO A 236 -18.19 9.55 -20.10
CA PRO A 236 -18.47 10.93 -20.55
C PRO A 236 -19.47 11.69 -19.66
N SER A 237 -20.37 10.97 -19.00
CA SER A 237 -21.32 11.56 -18.05
C SER A 237 -20.69 11.97 -16.72
N SER A 238 -19.50 11.46 -16.40
CA SER A 238 -18.88 11.64 -15.08
C SER A 238 -18.39 13.07 -14.89
N TRP A 239 -18.30 13.48 -13.63
CA TRP A 239 -17.82 14.82 -13.28
C TRP A 239 -16.39 15.06 -13.78
N MET A 240 -15.51 14.07 -13.64
CA MET A 240 -14.13 14.12 -14.12
C MET A 240 -14.06 14.30 -15.63
N ALA A 241 -14.83 13.54 -16.42
CA ALA A 241 -14.80 13.63 -17.89
C ALA A 241 -15.11 15.04 -18.39
N ARG A 242 -16.20 15.64 -17.88
CA ARG A 242 -16.62 17.00 -18.24
C ARG A 242 -15.53 18.03 -17.95
N ASN A 243 -14.90 17.95 -16.76
CA ASN A 243 -13.84 18.87 -16.37
C ASN A 243 -12.54 18.68 -17.17
N LEU A 244 -12.25 17.46 -17.64
CA LEU A 244 -11.09 17.20 -18.49
C LEU A 244 -11.22 17.90 -19.84
N GLU A 245 -12.39 17.79 -20.47
CA GLU A 245 -12.68 18.43 -21.74
C GLU A 245 -12.72 19.96 -21.64
N GLU A 246 -13.47 20.50 -20.67
CA GLU A 246 -13.56 21.95 -20.43
C GLU A 246 -12.19 22.56 -20.16
N ALA A 247 -11.36 21.90 -19.34
CA ALA A 247 -10.02 22.37 -19.06
C ALA A 247 -9.07 22.30 -20.27
N ALA A 248 -9.23 21.30 -21.14
CA ALA A 248 -8.45 21.19 -22.38
C ALA A 248 -8.82 22.32 -23.36
N ASP A 249 -10.10 22.66 -23.47
CA ASP A 249 -10.58 23.75 -24.32
C ASP A 249 -10.09 25.12 -23.80
N GLU A 250 -10.20 25.38 -22.50
CA GLU A 250 -9.73 26.63 -21.88
C GLU A 250 -8.21 26.85 -22.00
N THR A 251 -7.43 25.76 -22.02
CA THR A 251 -5.96 25.83 -22.12
C THR A 251 -5.44 25.68 -23.56
N GLY A 252 -6.32 25.44 -24.53
CA GLY A 252 -5.94 25.19 -25.92
C GLY A 252 -5.22 23.87 -26.16
N ASP A 253 -5.35 22.88 -25.26
CA ASP A 253 -4.73 21.54 -25.35
C ASP A 253 -5.71 20.46 -25.86
N ARG A 254 -6.81 20.85 -26.52
CA ARG A 254 -7.83 19.90 -27.00
C ARG A 254 -7.25 18.81 -27.90
N GLU A 255 -6.42 19.20 -28.88
CA GLU A 255 -5.77 18.26 -29.80
C GLU A 255 -4.79 17.32 -29.06
N GLY A 256 -4.01 17.87 -28.13
CA GLY A 256 -3.11 17.09 -27.30
C GLY A 256 -3.86 16.08 -26.44
N TYR A 257 -4.94 16.50 -25.78
CA TYR A 257 -5.81 15.64 -24.98
C TYR A 257 -6.43 14.51 -25.80
N GLU A 258 -6.97 14.82 -26.99
CA GLU A 258 -7.55 13.81 -27.87
C GLU A 258 -6.51 12.84 -28.43
N SER A 259 -5.32 13.32 -28.83
CA SER A 259 -4.23 12.43 -29.28
C SER A 259 -3.83 11.42 -28.20
N ARG A 260 -3.91 11.86 -26.94
CA ARG A 260 -3.59 11.09 -25.75
C ARG A 260 -4.67 10.07 -25.39
N GLN A 261 -5.80 10.03 -26.10
CA GLN A 261 -6.93 9.12 -25.88
C GLN A 261 -7.44 8.48 -27.17
N ALA A 262 -6.72 8.66 -28.29
CA ALA A 262 -7.20 8.34 -29.63
C ALA A 262 -7.60 6.87 -29.77
N GLU A 263 -6.84 5.97 -29.13
CA GLU A 263 -7.00 4.52 -29.18
C GLU A 263 -8.23 3.99 -28.40
N VAL A 264 -8.87 4.83 -27.59
CA VAL A 264 -10.07 4.48 -26.80
C VAL A 264 -11.23 5.48 -26.99
N LYS A 265 -11.11 6.42 -27.92
CA LYS A 265 -12.07 7.52 -28.14
C LYS A 265 -13.52 7.01 -28.30
N ASP A 266 -13.71 5.96 -29.09
CA ASP A 266 -15.03 5.42 -29.42
C ASP A 266 -15.51 4.31 -28.48
N PHE A 267 -14.75 3.96 -27.43
CA PHE A 267 -15.09 2.85 -26.55
C PHE A 267 -16.47 3.02 -25.91
N TRP A 268 -16.69 4.14 -25.20
CA TRP A 268 -17.96 4.38 -24.52
C TRP A 268 -19.12 4.52 -25.50
N LYS A 269 -18.92 5.21 -26.63
CA LYS A 269 -19.93 5.33 -27.68
C LYS A 269 -20.36 3.96 -28.21
N THR A 270 -19.40 3.08 -28.46
CA THR A 270 -19.67 1.70 -28.92
C THR A 270 -20.44 0.89 -27.88
N VAL A 271 -20.08 1.03 -26.60
CA VAL A 271 -20.78 0.36 -25.49
C VAL A 271 -22.22 0.88 -25.37
N GLU A 272 -22.41 2.20 -25.45
CA GLU A 272 -23.74 2.82 -25.42
C GLU A 272 -24.63 2.30 -26.54
N GLU A 273 -24.12 2.26 -27.77
CA GLU A 273 -24.89 1.82 -28.93
C GLU A 273 -25.17 0.31 -28.95
N ARG A 274 -24.17 -0.51 -28.61
CA ARG A 274 -24.24 -1.97 -28.74
C ARG A 274 -24.89 -2.65 -27.55
N ASP A 275 -24.53 -2.23 -26.33
CA ASP A 275 -24.83 -2.98 -25.11
C ASP A 275 -25.92 -2.28 -24.27
N ILE A 276 -25.96 -0.95 -24.26
CA ILE A 276 -26.84 -0.17 -23.38
C ILE A 276 -28.15 0.21 -24.06
N LYS A 277 -28.09 0.74 -25.29
CA LYS A 277 -29.27 1.20 -26.04
C LYS A 277 -30.35 0.13 -26.18
N PRO A 278 -30.05 -1.15 -26.50
CA PRO A 278 -31.08 -2.19 -26.55
C PRO A 278 -31.80 -2.41 -25.21
N ILE A 279 -31.10 -2.22 -24.09
CA ILE A 279 -31.68 -2.33 -22.75
C ILE A 279 -32.56 -1.10 -22.50
N VAL A 280 -32.07 0.10 -22.76
CA VAL A 280 -32.79 1.36 -22.56
C VAL A 280 -34.06 1.46 -23.43
N ASP A 281 -33.98 1.02 -24.69
CA ASP A 281 -35.11 0.99 -25.63
C ASP A 281 -36.18 -0.03 -25.20
N SER A 282 -35.79 -1.06 -24.42
CA SER A 282 -36.72 -2.03 -23.84
C SER A 282 -37.36 -1.57 -22.53
N LEU A 283 -36.87 -0.47 -21.93
CA LEU A 283 -37.46 0.11 -20.73
C LEU A 283 -38.70 0.92 -21.09
N ASP A 284 -39.70 0.83 -20.23
CA ASP A 284 -40.91 1.62 -20.33
C ASP A 284 -40.60 3.12 -20.14
N ASP A 285 -41.33 3.97 -20.88
CA ASP A 285 -41.09 5.42 -20.92
C ASP A 285 -41.26 6.09 -19.53
N ASP A 286 -42.03 5.48 -18.62
CA ASP A 286 -42.29 5.98 -17.25
C ASP A 286 -41.11 5.82 -16.28
N ILE A 287 -40.16 4.94 -16.59
CA ILE A 287 -38.98 4.65 -15.74
C ILE A 287 -37.65 5.01 -16.41
N ARG A 288 -37.63 5.23 -17.73
CA ARG A 288 -36.41 5.41 -18.52
C ARG A 288 -35.52 6.55 -17.98
N ASP A 289 -36.09 7.73 -17.78
CA ASP A 289 -35.33 8.90 -17.33
C ASP A 289 -34.78 8.72 -15.90
N MET A 290 -35.56 8.09 -15.02
CA MET A 290 -35.16 7.81 -13.64
C MET A 290 -34.00 6.80 -13.57
N VAL A 291 -34.03 5.78 -14.44
CA VAL A 291 -32.98 4.77 -14.53
C VAL A 291 -31.68 5.36 -15.05
N LEU A 292 -31.74 6.24 -16.07
CA LEU A 292 -30.57 6.93 -16.59
C LEU A 292 -29.96 7.88 -15.55
N GLN A 293 -30.79 8.62 -14.82
CA GLN A 293 -30.33 9.47 -13.72
C GLN A 293 -29.65 8.66 -12.60
N ALA A 294 -30.22 7.52 -12.21
CA ALA A 294 -29.68 6.66 -11.16
C ALA A 294 -28.29 6.07 -11.48
N ILE A 295 -27.92 5.94 -12.76
CA ILE A 295 -26.63 5.40 -13.21
C ILE A 295 -25.55 6.47 -13.25
N HIS A 296 -25.89 7.66 -13.71
CA HIS A 296 -24.92 8.74 -13.89
C HIS A 296 -24.73 9.59 -12.63
N GLU A 297 -25.74 9.64 -11.74
CA GLU A 297 -25.73 10.44 -10.51
C GLU A 297 -26.19 9.61 -9.30
N PRO A 298 -25.48 8.51 -8.94
CA PRO A 298 -25.87 7.63 -7.85
C PRO A 298 -25.89 8.31 -6.47
N SER A 299 -25.21 9.45 -6.30
CA SER A 299 -25.24 10.27 -5.08
C SER A 299 -26.49 11.15 -4.94
N ASP A 300 -27.14 11.46 -6.06
CA ASP A 300 -28.27 12.42 -6.10
C ASP A 300 -29.61 11.69 -6.29
N PHE A 301 -29.59 10.37 -6.52
CA PHE A 301 -30.79 9.54 -6.63
C PHE A 301 -31.35 9.23 -5.24
N ASN A 302 -32.20 10.13 -4.74
CA ASN A 302 -32.98 9.93 -3.52
C ASN A 302 -34.48 9.82 -3.88
N PRO A 303 -35.01 8.59 -4.09
CA PRO A 303 -36.42 8.43 -4.45
C PRO A 303 -37.40 8.74 -3.30
N ASP A 304 -36.93 8.92 -2.06
CA ASP A 304 -37.78 9.11 -0.87
C ASP A 304 -37.44 10.31 0.02
N GLY A 305 -36.43 11.11 -0.32
CA GLY A 305 -36.06 12.27 0.51
C GLY A 305 -35.47 11.92 1.89
N GLU A 306 -35.11 10.66 2.15
CA GLU A 306 -34.42 10.29 3.39
C GLU A 306 -32.90 10.49 3.25
N GLN A 307 -32.28 11.16 4.23
CA GLN A 307 -30.83 11.30 4.32
C GLN A 307 -30.21 9.93 4.60
N GLN A 308 -29.59 9.31 3.60
CA GLN A 308 -28.77 8.12 3.81
C GLN A 308 -27.38 8.53 4.35
N ASP A 309 -27.29 8.70 5.67
CA ASP A 309 -26.04 8.92 6.43
C ASP A 309 -25.05 7.73 6.39
N LYS A 310 -25.23 6.75 5.50
CA LYS A 310 -24.39 5.53 5.43
C LYS A 310 -23.41 5.50 4.26
N GLN A 311 -23.49 6.41 3.29
CA GLN A 311 -22.49 6.53 2.22
C GLN A 311 -21.34 7.50 2.57
N GLU A 312 -21.54 8.44 3.50
CA GLU A 312 -20.50 9.38 3.92
C GLU A 312 -19.38 8.72 4.76
N GLU A 313 -19.65 7.61 5.46
CA GLU A 313 -18.63 6.89 6.24
C GLU A 313 -17.55 6.22 5.37
N GLN A 314 -17.87 5.80 4.13
CA GLN A 314 -16.87 5.27 3.21
C GLN A 314 -16.03 6.38 2.56
N VAL A 315 -16.59 7.57 2.37
CA VAL A 315 -15.88 8.75 1.83
C VAL A 315 -14.82 9.25 2.82
N LYS A 316 -15.09 9.22 4.13
CA LYS A 316 -14.11 9.57 5.18
C LYS A 316 -12.84 8.71 5.12
N GLN A 317 -12.93 7.42 4.76
CA GLN A 317 -11.74 6.57 4.70
C GLN A 317 -10.87 6.77 3.44
N THR A 318 -11.42 7.34 2.36
CA THR A 318 -10.68 7.56 1.10
C THR A 318 -10.10 8.96 0.96
N ALA A 319 -10.74 10.00 1.51
CA ALA A 319 -10.25 11.38 1.45
C ALA A 319 -9.43 11.77 2.70
N ASP A 320 -9.69 11.18 3.86
CA ASP A 320 -9.10 11.62 5.13
C ASP A 320 -7.89 10.78 5.54
N LEU A 321 -6.76 11.02 4.86
CA LEU A 321 -5.42 10.57 5.28
C LEU A 321 -4.35 11.65 5.09
N SER A 322 -4.75 12.92 4.93
CA SER A 322 -3.84 14.07 4.78
C SER A 322 -3.56 14.86 6.06
N THR A 323 -4.21 14.56 7.19
CA THR A 323 -3.89 15.17 8.49
C THR A 323 -3.80 14.08 9.56
N SER A 324 -2.75 14.11 10.37
CA SER A 324 -2.67 13.28 11.56
C SER A 324 -2.04 14.06 12.70
N ALA A 325 -2.64 13.95 13.88
CA ALA A 325 -2.02 14.18 15.19
C ALA A 325 -2.36 12.97 16.10
N PRO A 326 -1.64 12.77 17.22
CA PRO A 326 -0.92 11.55 17.54
C PRO A 326 -1.75 10.43 18.20
N ALA A 327 -1.29 9.20 17.98
CA ALA A 327 -1.78 7.98 18.60
C ALA A 327 -1.51 7.95 20.12
N ASP A 328 -2.58 7.87 20.91
CA ASP A 328 -2.68 7.14 22.18
C ASP A 328 -4.16 7.22 22.64
N ALA A 329 -5.00 6.26 22.22
CA ALA A 329 -6.24 5.80 22.89
C ALA A 329 -7.14 5.04 21.91
N ASP A 330 -6.78 3.81 21.54
CA ASP A 330 -7.75 2.83 21.02
C ASP A 330 -7.90 1.72 22.07
N SER A 331 -8.74 1.99 23.07
CA SER A 331 -9.34 0.96 23.90
C SER A 331 -10.62 1.53 24.50
N LYS A 332 -11.74 0.87 24.18
CA LYS A 332 -13.14 1.12 24.58
C LYS A 332 -13.93 1.99 23.60
N LEU A 333 -14.69 1.31 22.73
CA LEU A 333 -16.11 1.60 22.43
C LEU A 333 -16.63 0.62 21.39
N GLU A 334 -16.75 -0.66 21.74
CA GLU A 334 -17.66 -1.61 21.05
C GLU A 334 -18.12 -2.67 22.06
N ALA A 335 -19.13 -2.32 22.85
CA ALA A 335 -19.90 -3.26 23.66
C ALA A 335 -21.26 -2.62 23.99
N ALA A 336 -22.16 -2.56 23.00
CA ALA A 336 -23.62 -2.47 23.19
C ALA A 336 -24.31 -2.35 21.82
N ALA A 337 -24.62 -3.49 21.20
CA ALA A 337 -25.57 -3.55 20.10
C ALA A 337 -26.29 -4.92 20.12
N GLU A 338 -26.98 -5.21 21.21
CA GLU A 338 -28.06 -6.19 21.23
C GLU A 338 -29.22 -5.64 22.08
N THR A 339 -30.44 -5.89 21.60
CA THR A 339 -31.76 -5.47 22.10
C THR A 339 -32.29 -4.12 21.60
N ALA A 340 -33.06 -4.17 20.51
CA ALA A 340 -34.09 -3.16 20.22
C ALA A 340 -35.45 -3.87 20.16
N ALA A 341 -36.32 -3.54 21.12
CA ALA A 341 -37.72 -3.90 21.16
C ALA A 341 -38.56 -2.62 21.09
N ASN A 342 -39.67 -2.73 20.34
CA ASN A 342 -40.67 -1.71 20.00
C ASN A 342 -41.10 -0.77 21.14
N THR A 343 -41.39 0.50 20.80
CA THR A 343 -42.59 1.23 21.24
C THR A 343 -42.95 2.39 20.30
N ASP A 344 -44.18 2.36 19.80
CA ASP A 344 -44.96 3.44 19.17
C ASP A 344 -45.30 4.56 20.17
N THR A 345 -45.26 5.86 19.77
CA THR A 345 -46.36 6.88 19.89
C THR A 345 -45.92 8.29 19.38
N PRO A 346 -46.83 9.25 19.07
CA PRO A 346 -46.83 10.01 17.81
C PRO A 346 -46.55 11.53 17.92
N MET A 347 -46.33 12.15 16.74
CA MET A 347 -46.11 13.59 16.49
C MET A 347 -47.26 14.52 16.91
N PRO A 348 -47.01 15.85 16.88
CA PRO A 348 -47.95 16.81 16.28
C PRO A 348 -47.37 17.68 15.14
N ASP A 349 -48.30 18.05 14.24
CA ASP A 349 -48.27 18.66 12.89
C ASP A 349 -47.72 20.13 12.74
N GLN A 350 -46.82 20.38 11.76
CA GLN A 350 -46.95 21.12 10.45
C GLN A 350 -46.85 22.68 10.45
N PRO A 351 -46.42 23.37 9.34
CA PRO A 351 -46.69 23.05 7.92
C PRO A 351 -45.58 23.22 6.84
N ALA A 352 -45.81 22.47 5.74
CA ALA A 352 -45.42 22.52 4.31
C ALA A 352 -44.47 23.62 3.78
N THR A 353 -43.56 23.38 2.83
CA THR A 353 -43.74 22.78 1.49
C THR A 353 -42.42 22.28 0.88
N LEU A 354 -42.43 21.12 0.21
CA LEU A 354 -41.71 20.77 -1.03
C LEU A 354 -42.19 19.37 -1.45
N GLU A 355 -42.72 19.26 -2.67
CA GLU A 355 -43.40 18.07 -3.19
C GLU A 355 -42.45 16.85 -3.26
N SER A 356 -42.73 15.82 -2.47
CA SER A 356 -42.15 14.48 -2.63
C SER A 356 -42.99 13.69 -3.63
N THR A 357 -42.39 13.32 -4.76
CA THR A 357 -43.01 12.37 -5.70
C THR A 357 -42.97 10.97 -5.07
N ASN A 358 -44.09 10.56 -4.50
CA ASN A 358 -44.22 9.25 -3.84
C ASN A 358 -44.24 8.14 -4.90
N ILE A 359 -43.06 7.61 -5.27
CA ILE A 359 -42.92 6.60 -6.34
C ILE A 359 -43.54 5.27 -5.85
N PRO A 360 -44.49 4.67 -6.60
CA PRO A 360 -45.07 3.38 -6.26
C PRO A 360 -44.01 2.28 -6.05
N THR A 361 -44.18 1.43 -5.04
CA THR A 361 -43.22 0.35 -4.69
C THR A 361 -42.90 -0.57 -5.87
N GLU A 362 -43.86 -0.80 -6.77
CA GLU A 362 -43.67 -1.61 -7.96
C GLU A 362 -42.79 -0.92 -9.01
N GLN A 363 -42.91 0.40 -9.15
CA GLN A 363 -42.08 1.20 -10.02
C GLN A 363 -40.63 1.26 -9.49
N LYS A 364 -40.44 1.35 -8.16
CA LYS A 364 -39.11 1.24 -7.53
C LYS A 364 -38.42 -0.09 -7.86
N LYS A 365 -39.13 -1.22 -7.73
CA LYS A 365 -38.57 -2.54 -8.11
C LYS A 365 -38.19 -2.62 -9.59
N ARG A 366 -39.03 -2.09 -10.49
CA ARG A 366 -38.73 -2.03 -11.93
C ARG A 366 -37.46 -1.21 -12.20
N ILE A 367 -37.32 -0.06 -11.54
CA ILE A 367 -36.12 0.79 -11.62
C ILE A 367 -34.88 0.04 -11.10
N GLU A 368 -34.97 -0.62 -9.95
CA GLU A 368 -33.84 -1.38 -9.37
C GLU A 368 -33.37 -2.52 -10.29
N VAL A 369 -34.32 -3.25 -10.89
CA VAL A 369 -34.00 -4.32 -11.85
C VAL A 369 -33.33 -3.75 -13.09
N ALA A 370 -33.86 -2.67 -13.66
CA ALA A 370 -33.29 -1.99 -14.83
C ALA A 370 -31.88 -1.45 -14.56
N VAL A 371 -31.68 -0.76 -13.43
CA VAL A 371 -30.37 -0.26 -12.99
C VAL A 371 -29.38 -1.43 -12.81
N ARG A 372 -29.82 -2.55 -12.26
CA ARG A 372 -28.97 -3.75 -12.10
C ARG A 372 -28.58 -4.35 -13.46
N GLN A 373 -29.52 -4.43 -14.40
CA GLN A 373 -29.25 -4.92 -15.76
C GLN A 373 -28.21 -4.03 -16.46
N LEU A 374 -28.39 -2.72 -16.40
CA LEU A 374 -27.46 -1.76 -17.00
C LEU A 374 -26.07 -1.80 -16.35
N LYS A 375 -26.00 -1.83 -15.01
CA LYS A 375 -24.72 -2.02 -14.28
C LYS A 375 -24.03 -3.32 -14.72
N THR A 376 -24.78 -4.39 -14.94
CA THR A 376 -24.25 -5.67 -15.41
C THR A 376 -23.71 -5.55 -16.84
N ALA A 377 -24.41 -4.86 -17.73
CA ALA A 377 -23.96 -4.60 -19.10
C ALA A 377 -22.67 -3.77 -19.14
N TYR A 378 -22.60 -2.65 -18.39
CA TYR A 378 -21.36 -1.86 -18.29
C TYR A 378 -20.20 -2.66 -17.69
N ASN A 379 -20.45 -3.47 -16.65
CA ASN A 379 -19.44 -4.36 -16.08
C ASN A 379 -18.94 -5.38 -17.11
N ALA A 380 -19.84 -6.00 -17.86
CA ALA A 380 -19.47 -6.96 -18.92
C ALA A 380 -18.63 -6.29 -20.02
N ALA A 381 -19.03 -5.10 -20.48
CA ALA A 381 -18.30 -4.33 -21.48
C ALA A 381 -16.87 -3.96 -20.99
N ARG A 382 -16.74 -3.53 -19.73
CA ARG A 382 -15.43 -3.27 -19.11
C ARG A 382 -14.56 -4.52 -19.02
N ARG A 383 -15.13 -5.65 -18.59
CA ARG A 383 -14.37 -6.93 -18.52
C ARG A 383 -13.93 -7.39 -19.91
N ALA A 384 -14.72 -7.12 -20.94
CA ALA A 384 -14.38 -7.40 -22.34
C ALA A 384 -13.34 -6.45 -22.95
N PHE A 385 -13.02 -5.33 -22.29
CA PHE A 385 -12.01 -4.40 -22.77
C PHE A 385 -10.64 -5.07 -22.88
N ARG A 386 -9.93 -4.76 -23.96
CA ARG A 386 -8.55 -5.18 -24.21
C ARG A 386 -7.72 -3.92 -24.44
N ILE A 387 -6.67 -3.76 -23.65
CA ILE A 387 -5.85 -2.55 -23.69
C ILE A 387 -4.99 -2.53 -24.97
N PRO A 388 -5.03 -1.45 -25.76
CA PRO A 388 -4.16 -1.33 -26.94
C PRO A 388 -2.68 -1.22 -26.57
N GLU A 389 -1.79 -1.67 -27.45
CA GLU A 389 -0.33 -1.61 -27.26
C GLU A 389 0.18 -0.18 -27.04
N GLU A 390 -0.39 0.80 -27.76
CA GLU A 390 -0.08 2.23 -27.58
C GLU A 390 -0.36 2.72 -26.16
N ARG A 391 -1.47 2.26 -25.57
CA ARG A 391 -1.83 2.59 -24.19
C ARG A 391 -0.90 1.91 -23.19
N ILE A 392 -0.50 0.66 -23.44
CA ILE A 392 0.54 -0.03 -22.65
C ILE A 392 1.86 0.76 -22.72
N ALA A 393 2.26 1.23 -23.89
CA ALA A 393 3.48 2.03 -24.06
C ALA A 393 3.41 3.34 -23.25
N ARG A 394 2.23 3.98 -23.20
CA ARG A 394 2.03 5.15 -22.33
C ARG A 394 2.09 4.81 -20.84
N VAL A 395 1.53 3.68 -20.43
CA VAL A 395 1.68 3.18 -19.05
C VAL A 395 3.17 2.99 -18.74
N GLN A 396 3.94 2.35 -19.62
CA GLN A 396 5.38 2.17 -19.43
C GLN A 396 6.12 3.52 -19.33
N ALA A 397 5.85 4.47 -20.23
CA ALA A 397 6.47 5.79 -20.19
C ALA A 397 6.14 6.55 -18.87
N ALA A 398 4.93 6.38 -18.35
CA ALA A 398 4.54 6.93 -17.05
C ALA A 398 5.28 6.25 -15.89
N LEU A 399 5.51 4.93 -15.95
CA LEU A 399 6.29 4.19 -14.95
C LEU A 399 7.77 4.58 -14.95
N ASP A 400 8.35 4.82 -16.13
CA ASP A 400 9.75 5.21 -16.31
C ASP A 400 10.08 6.54 -15.60
N SER A 401 9.09 7.42 -15.44
CA SER A 401 9.23 8.68 -14.70
C SER A 401 9.61 8.51 -13.22
N TYR A 402 9.43 7.32 -12.65
CA TYR A 402 9.80 7.00 -11.28
C TYR A 402 11.25 6.52 -11.12
N VAL A 403 11.89 6.07 -12.20
CA VAL A 403 13.21 5.45 -12.14
C VAL A 403 14.26 6.45 -11.64
N GLY A 404 15.15 5.96 -10.78
CA GLY A 404 16.17 6.73 -10.10
C GLY A 404 15.74 7.27 -8.73
N THR A 405 16.50 8.25 -8.23
CA THR A 405 16.25 8.85 -6.92
C THR A 405 15.36 10.08 -7.05
N ARG A 406 14.12 9.97 -6.57
CA ARG A 406 13.12 11.04 -6.61
C ARG A 406 12.54 11.32 -5.22
N ASN A 407 11.81 12.42 -5.08
CA ASN A 407 11.10 12.77 -3.85
C ASN A 407 9.67 12.22 -3.89
N TYR A 408 9.33 11.38 -2.92
CA TYR A 408 8.05 10.66 -2.88
C TYR A 408 7.11 11.17 -1.78
N HIS A 409 7.25 12.41 -1.32
CA HIS A 409 6.44 12.94 -0.22
C HIS A 409 4.92 12.95 -0.49
N ASN A 410 4.48 13.12 -1.74
CA ASN A 410 3.07 13.00 -2.14
C ASN A 410 2.58 11.56 -2.28
N PHE A 411 3.51 10.63 -2.46
CA PHE A 411 3.25 9.21 -2.61
C PHE A 411 3.20 8.49 -1.25
N THR A 412 3.19 9.22 -0.14
CA THR A 412 3.03 8.66 1.21
C THR A 412 2.18 9.60 2.05
N ILE A 413 1.86 9.16 3.26
CA ILE A 413 1.29 10.00 4.31
C ILE A 413 2.39 10.51 5.25
N GLN A 414 2.10 11.56 6.02
CA GLN A 414 2.96 12.09 7.10
C GLN A 414 4.38 12.51 6.67
N LYS A 415 4.57 12.89 5.41
CA LYS A 415 5.84 13.42 4.88
C LYS A 415 5.64 14.76 4.20
N THR A 416 6.58 15.66 4.43
CA THR A 416 6.65 16.96 3.78
C THR A 416 7.68 16.91 2.64
N ALA A 417 7.57 17.81 1.67
CA ALA A 417 8.50 17.87 0.54
C ALA A 417 9.97 18.03 0.97
N ARG A 418 10.21 18.73 2.08
CA ARG A 418 11.56 18.99 2.59
C ARG A 418 12.15 17.86 3.41
N ASP A 419 11.38 16.82 3.75
CA ASP A 419 11.88 15.69 4.52
C ASP A 419 12.85 14.84 3.67
N PRO A 420 14.16 14.77 4.01
CA PRO A 420 15.12 13.96 3.24
C PRO A 420 14.76 12.48 3.21
N SER A 421 14.05 11.99 4.24
CA SER A 421 13.55 10.62 4.31
C SER A 421 12.34 10.36 3.41
N ALA A 422 11.87 11.33 2.62
CA ALA A 422 10.91 11.11 1.54
C ALA A 422 11.60 10.74 0.21
N LYS A 423 12.92 10.90 0.09
CA LYS A 423 13.67 10.50 -1.12
C LYS A 423 13.84 8.99 -1.18
N ARG A 424 13.45 8.38 -2.29
CA ARG A 424 13.57 6.93 -2.51
C ARG A 424 14.16 6.66 -3.89
N ASN A 425 14.80 5.51 -4.01
CA ASN A 425 15.43 5.06 -5.24
C ASN A 425 14.67 3.87 -5.82
N ILE A 426 14.10 4.05 -7.00
CA ILE A 426 13.47 3.01 -7.80
C ILE A 426 14.48 2.56 -8.85
N LYS A 427 14.82 1.28 -8.82
CA LYS A 427 15.79 0.67 -9.74
C LYS A 427 15.16 0.37 -11.10
N SER A 428 13.93 -0.16 -11.10
CA SER A 428 13.16 -0.42 -12.30
C SER A 428 11.66 -0.44 -12.00
N PHE A 429 10.84 -0.12 -12.99
CA PHE A 429 9.39 -0.27 -12.93
C PHE A 429 8.88 -0.62 -14.33
N VAL A 430 8.46 -1.88 -14.52
CA VAL A 430 8.16 -2.44 -15.84
C VAL A 430 6.74 -2.99 -15.88
N CYS A 431 5.98 -2.60 -16.89
CA CYS A 431 4.71 -3.21 -17.25
C CYS A 431 4.97 -4.43 -18.14
N ASN A 432 4.32 -5.55 -17.85
CA ASN A 432 4.34 -6.69 -18.77
C ASN A 432 3.63 -6.29 -20.08
N PRO A 433 4.30 -6.37 -21.25
CA PRO A 433 3.70 -6.00 -22.53
C PRO A 433 2.64 -7.00 -23.00
N GLN A 434 2.57 -8.19 -22.42
CA GLN A 434 1.56 -9.20 -22.71
C GLN A 434 0.60 -9.33 -21.52
N PRO A 435 -0.58 -8.69 -21.57
CA PRO A 435 -1.59 -8.84 -20.55
C PRO A 435 -2.06 -10.29 -20.40
N ILE A 436 -2.50 -10.65 -19.20
CA ILE A 436 -2.97 -11.99 -18.88
C ILE A 436 -4.49 -11.98 -18.84
N ILE A 437 -5.15 -12.88 -19.55
CA ILE A 437 -6.62 -12.98 -19.58
C ILE A 437 -7.07 -14.08 -18.62
N ILE A 438 -7.91 -13.72 -17.65
CA ILE A 438 -8.42 -14.63 -16.62
C ILE A 438 -9.89 -14.33 -16.37
N ASN A 439 -10.74 -15.37 -16.46
CA ASN A 439 -12.21 -15.26 -16.38
C ASN A 439 -12.78 -14.16 -17.29
N GLY A 440 -12.23 -14.04 -18.51
CA GLY A 440 -12.65 -13.04 -19.50
C GLY A 440 -12.17 -11.61 -19.22
N THR A 441 -11.56 -11.34 -18.07
CA THR A 441 -10.96 -10.03 -17.72
C THR A 441 -9.47 -10.04 -18.03
N GLU A 442 -8.99 -8.97 -18.65
CA GLU A 442 -7.57 -8.79 -18.95
C GLU A 442 -6.86 -8.03 -17.81
N TRP A 443 -5.66 -8.49 -17.45
CA TRP A 443 -4.88 -7.99 -16.32
C TRP A 443 -3.47 -7.58 -16.76
N LEU A 444 -2.99 -6.46 -16.25
CA LEU A 444 -1.62 -6.00 -16.40
C LEU A 444 -0.83 -6.27 -15.13
N SER A 445 0.36 -6.85 -15.30
CA SER A 445 1.35 -7.02 -14.24
C SER A 445 2.35 -5.87 -14.28
N LEU A 446 2.41 -5.09 -13.20
CA LEU A 446 3.38 -4.01 -13.03
C LEU A 446 4.43 -4.43 -12.00
N LYS A 447 5.67 -4.68 -12.43
CA LYS A 447 6.77 -5.12 -11.55
C LYS A 447 7.68 -3.96 -11.20
N VAL A 448 7.85 -3.71 -9.90
CA VAL A 448 8.71 -2.63 -9.38
C VAL A 448 9.85 -3.18 -8.53
N HIS A 449 11.07 -2.75 -8.84
CA HIS A 449 12.27 -2.98 -8.04
C HIS A 449 12.68 -1.68 -7.37
N GLY A 450 12.67 -1.66 -6.05
CA GLY A 450 13.06 -0.47 -5.29
C GLY A 450 13.98 -0.83 -4.13
N GLN A 451 14.86 0.10 -3.77
CA GLN A 451 15.72 -0.07 -2.59
C GLN A 451 14.88 -0.16 -1.31
N SER A 452 13.91 0.74 -1.17
CA SER A 452 12.95 0.75 -0.06
C SER A 452 11.68 1.48 -0.47
N PHE A 453 10.58 1.21 0.22
CA PHE A 453 9.28 1.82 -0.02
C PHE A 453 8.70 2.36 1.29
N MET A 454 8.04 3.51 1.22
CA MET A 454 7.25 4.09 2.30
C MET A 454 5.84 3.50 2.33
N MET A 455 5.11 3.80 3.41
CA MET A 455 3.71 3.39 3.56
C MET A 455 2.89 3.89 2.37
N HIS A 456 2.12 2.98 1.77
CA HIS A 456 1.28 3.23 0.59
C HIS A 456 2.00 3.68 -0.69
N GLN A 457 3.34 3.74 -0.72
CA GLN A 457 4.09 4.33 -1.84
C GLN A 457 3.79 3.70 -3.19
N ILE A 458 3.88 2.37 -3.27
CA ILE A 458 3.63 1.64 -4.52
C ILE A 458 2.19 1.85 -4.99
N ARG A 459 1.22 1.78 -4.06
CA ARG A 459 -0.19 1.99 -4.36
C ARG A 459 -0.44 3.40 -4.91
N LYS A 460 0.13 4.45 -4.31
CA LYS A 460 0.00 5.80 -4.83
C LYS A 460 0.72 6.00 -6.17
N MET A 461 1.87 5.35 -6.38
CA MET A 461 2.58 5.39 -7.67
C MET A 461 1.71 4.77 -8.78
N VAL A 462 1.18 3.57 -8.56
CA VAL A 462 0.28 2.90 -9.51
C VAL A 462 -0.99 3.72 -9.74
N GLY A 463 -1.57 4.29 -8.68
CA GLY A 463 -2.75 5.16 -8.79
C GLY A 463 -2.50 6.39 -9.64
N MET A 464 -1.38 7.06 -9.44
CA MET A 464 -1.00 8.21 -10.25
C MET A 464 -0.83 7.83 -11.72
N VAL A 465 -0.18 6.69 -12.03
CA VAL A 465 -0.02 6.21 -13.40
C VAL A 465 -1.36 5.88 -14.04
N ALA A 466 -2.20 5.11 -13.33
CA ALA A 466 -3.53 4.75 -13.82
C ALA A 466 -4.35 6.00 -14.13
N LEU A 467 -4.35 6.99 -13.25
CA LEU A 467 -5.08 8.25 -13.44
C LEU A 467 -4.48 9.12 -14.56
N THR A 468 -3.17 9.23 -14.68
CA THR A 468 -2.52 9.97 -15.77
C THR A 468 -2.90 9.41 -17.14
N VAL A 469 -2.97 8.08 -17.27
CA VAL A 469 -3.37 7.42 -18.53
C VAL A 469 -4.88 7.48 -18.74
N ARG A 470 -5.68 7.15 -17.72
CA ARG A 470 -7.15 7.24 -17.72
C ARG A 470 -7.63 8.63 -18.11
N CYS A 471 -7.08 9.67 -17.50
CA CYS A 471 -7.51 11.05 -17.72
C CYS A 471 -6.78 11.74 -18.89
N GLY A 472 -5.91 11.04 -19.63
CA GLY A 472 -5.21 11.64 -20.76
C GLY A 472 -4.28 12.78 -20.33
N THR A 473 -3.84 12.78 -19.07
CA THR A 473 -2.97 13.78 -18.47
C THR A 473 -1.57 13.69 -19.07
N PRO A 474 -0.86 14.83 -19.27
CA PRO A 474 0.56 14.83 -19.61
C PRO A 474 1.41 14.08 -18.57
N ILE A 475 2.40 13.30 -19.00
CA ILE A 475 3.23 12.44 -18.12
C ILE A 475 4.10 13.28 -17.18
N GLU A 476 4.45 14.49 -17.59
CA GLU A 476 5.18 15.51 -16.83
C GLU A 476 4.52 15.76 -15.47
N ARG A 477 3.20 15.55 -15.38
CA ARG A 477 2.47 15.69 -14.13
C ARG A 477 2.98 14.79 -13.02
N ILE A 478 3.48 13.60 -13.36
CA ILE A 478 4.07 12.69 -12.38
C ILE A 478 5.37 13.28 -11.82
N VAL A 479 6.17 13.91 -12.68
CA VAL A 479 7.42 14.57 -12.30
C VAL A 479 7.14 15.81 -11.46
N GLU A 480 6.13 16.60 -11.81
CA GLU A 480 5.68 17.75 -11.01
C GLU A 480 5.21 17.33 -9.61
N ALA A 481 4.55 16.18 -9.49
CA ALA A 481 4.13 15.62 -8.20
C ALA A 481 5.31 15.15 -7.32
N GLN A 482 6.50 14.97 -7.91
CA GLN A 482 7.75 14.72 -7.19
C GLN A 482 8.46 16.03 -6.78
N GLY A 483 7.92 17.20 -7.15
CA GLY A 483 8.42 18.52 -6.75
C GLY A 483 8.03 18.90 -5.31
N ASP A 484 7.89 20.21 -5.07
CA ASP A 484 7.56 20.75 -3.73
C ASP A 484 6.06 20.97 -3.49
N LEU A 485 5.25 20.93 -4.56
CA LEU A 485 3.82 21.14 -4.49
C LEU A 485 3.10 19.93 -3.91
N LYS A 486 1.97 20.17 -3.23
CA LYS A 486 1.16 19.12 -2.62
C LYS A 486 0.14 18.57 -3.61
N TYR A 487 0.13 17.25 -3.77
CA TYR A 487 -0.84 16.54 -4.60
C TYR A 487 -1.64 15.54 -3.75
N SER A 488 -2.96 15.54 -3.92
CA SER A 488 -3.84 14.54 -3.30
C SER A 488 -3.91 13.29 -4.18
N ILE A 489 -2.86 12.47 -4.10
CA ILE A 489 -2.79 11.22 -4.88
C ILE A 489 -3.58 10.13 -4.13
N PRO A 490 -4.65 9.57 -4.73
CA PRO A 490 -5.45 8.54 -4.10
C PRO A 490 -4.69 7.21 -4.06
N LYS A 491 -5.06 6.38 -3.08
CA LYS A 491 -4.41 5.09 -2.83
C LYS A 491 -5.26 3.98 -3.43
N VAL A 492 -4.84 3.43 -4.57
CA VAL A 492 -5.50 2.28 -5.23
C VAL A 492 -5.66 1.08 -4.29
N PRO A 493 -6.59 0.15 -4.54
CA PRO A 493 -6.79 -1.03 -3.71
C PRO A 493 -5.51 -1.81 -3.40
N GLY A 494 -5.46 -2.43 -2.21
CA GLY A 494 -4.33 -3.29 -1.81
C GLY A 494 -4.39 -4.68 -2.46
N LEU A 495 -5.55 -5.06 -3.00
CA LEU A 495 -5.85 -6.38 -3.55
C LEU A 495 -4.82 -6.82 -4.60
N GLY A 496 -4.46 -5.93 -5.53
CA GLY A 496 -3.48 -6.24 -6.58
C GLY A 496 -2.03 -6.30 -6.12
N LEU A 497 -1.69 -5.88 -4.89
CA LEU A 497 -0.31 -5.73 -4.45
C LEU A 497 0.24 -7.05 -3.86
N LEU A 498 1.38 -7.47 -4.41
CA LEU A 498 2.11 -8.66 -4.02
C LEU A 498 3.59 -8.33 -3.81
N LEU A 499 4.16 -8.73 -2.68
CA LEU A 499 5.62 -8.80 -2.53
C LEU A 499 6.15 -10.06 -3.22
N GLU A 500 6.96 -9.91 -4.27
CA GLU A 500 7.59 -11.06 -4.93
C GLU A 500 8.74 -11.62 -4.08
N ARG A 501 9.75 -10.81 -3.78
CA ARG A 501 10.87 -11.20 -2.90
C ARG A 501 11.72 -10.02 -2.44
N PRO A 502 12.31 -10.09 -1.23
CA PRO A 502 13.45 -9.26 -0.85
C PRO A 502 14.77 -9.76 -1.45
N VAL A 503 15.71 -8.84 -1.67
CA VAL A 503 17.04 -9.08 -2.25
C VAL A 503 18.12 -8.87 -1.18
N PHE A 504 19.14 -9.73 -1.19
CA PHE A 504 20.21 -9.81 -0.18
C PHE A 504 21.61 -9.98 -0.80
N ASP A 505 21.84 -9.45 -2.00
CA ASP A 505 23.09 -9.60 -2.76
C ASP A 505 24.32 -9.24 -1.92
N SER A 506 24.28 -8.10 -1.22
CA SER A 506 25.40 -7.64 -0.38
C SER A 506 25.69 -8.62 0.77
N TYR A 507 24.65 -9.21 1.36
CA TYR A 507 24.81 -10.24 2.39
C TYR A 507 25.39 -11.53 1.80
N ASN A 508 24.87 -11.96 0.66
CA ASN A 508 25.24 -13.20 -0.01
C ASN A 508 26.69 -13.20 -0.50
N GLU A 509 27.19 -12.06 -0.98
CA GLU A 509 28.55 -11.92 -1.49
C GLU A 509 29.58 -11.70 -0.38
N ILE A 510 29.20 -10.99 0.69
CA ILE A 510 30.15 -10.57 1.73
C ILE A 510 30.03 -11.46 2.98
N GLN A 511 28.88 -11.43 3.64
CA GLN A 511 28.72 -12.02 4.97
C GLN A 511 28.55 -13.54 4.93
N ALA A 512 27.82 -14.05 3.95
CA ALA A 512 27.62 -15.48 3.78
C ALA A 512 28.94 -16.18 3.46
N VAL A 513 29.71 -15.67 2.50
CA VAL A 513 31.03 -16.19 2.13
C VAL A 513 32.02 -16.10 3.29
N LYS A 514 32.13 -14.93 3.94
CA LYS A 514 33.08 -14.71 5.05
C LYS A 514 32.86 -15.66 6.24
N HIS A 515 31.62 -16.03 6.51
CA HIS A 515 31.25 -16.82 7.69
C HIS A 515 30.88 -18.27 7.35
N ASP A 516 31.13 -18.70 6.10
CA ASP A 516 30.78 -20.03 5.59
C ASP A 516 29.31 -20.36 5.93
N LYS A 517 28.40 -19.52 5.43
CA LYS A 517 26.95 -19.64 5.60
C LYS A 517 26.31 -19.75 4.22
N GLU A 518 25.14 -20.39 4.21
CA GLU A 518 24.29 -20.50 3.03
C GLU A 518 23.85 -19.12 2.52
N LYS A 519 23.72 -19.01 1.19
CA LYS A 519 23.18 -17.81 0.56
C LYS A 519 21.67 -17.76 0.76
N LEU A 520 21.16 -16.56 0.96
CA LEU A 520 19.73 -16.27 1.03
C LEU A 520 19.20 -16.13 -0.39
N ASP A 521 18.75 -17.24 -0.96
CA ASP A 521 18.28 -17.32 -2.34
C ASP A 521 16.91 -17.98 -2.43
N PHE A 522 15.94 -17.23 -2.99
CA PHE A 522 14.59 -17.73 -3.27
C PHE A 522 14.54 -18.59 -4.55
N GLY A 523 15.54 -18.49 -5.43
CA GLY A 523 15.60 -19.24 -6.68
C GLY A 523 15.60 -20.76 -6.49
N LYS A 524 16.04 -21.25 -5.31
CA LYS A 524 15.93 -22.66 -4.91
C LYS A 524 14.48 -23.17 -4.90
N TYR A 525 13.50 -22.28 -4.77
CA TYR A 525 12.07 -22.57 -4.60
C TYR A 525 11.21 -21.96 -5.72
N GLU A 526 11.80 -21.61 -6.86
CA GLU A 526 11.11 -20.83 -7.90
C GLU A 526 9.84 -21.54 -8.42
N LYS A 527 9.91 -22.86 -8.56
CA LYS A 527 8.78 -23.67 -9.05
C LYS A 527 7.63 -23.68 -8.04
N GLU A 528 7.95 -23.92 -6.77
CA GLU A 528 6.99 -23.95 -5.67
C GLU A 528 6.38 -22.57 -5.41
N LEU A 529 7.20 -21.51 -5.54
CA LEU A 529 6.77 -20.12 -5.46
C LEU A 529 5.76 -19.78 -6.55
N GLU A 530 6.05 -20.13 -7.81
CA GLU A 530 5.14 -19.83 -8.92
C GLU A 530 3.84 -20.65 -8.81
N GLU A 531 3.91 -21.94 -8.45
CA GLU A 531 2.70 -22.74 -8.17
C GLU A 531 1.85 -22.11 -7.06
N PHE A 532 2.49 -21.66 -5.98
CA PHE A 532 1.82 -20.99 -4.88
C PHE A 532 1.23 -19.63 -5.27
N LYS A 533 1.93 -18.84 -6.08
CA LYS A 533 1.41 -17.57 -6.63
C LYS A 533 0.12 -17.84 -7.40
N GLN A 534 0.13 -18.80 -8.31
CA GLN A 534 -1.04 -19.14 -9.12
C GLN A 534 -2.21 -19.63 -8.24
N ARG A 535 -1.95 -20.62 -7.37
CA ARG A 535 -2.99 -21.27 -6.55
C ARG A 535 -3.54 -20.39 -5.42
N GLU A 536 -2.67 -19.71 -4.68
CA GLU A 536 -3.04 -19.08 -3.41
C GLU A 536 -3.13 -17.54 -3.49
N ILE A 537 -2.47 -16.90 -4.45
CA ILE A 537 -2.44 -15.44 -4.54
C ILE A 537 -3.33 -14.98 -5.69
N TYR A 538 -2.95 -15.30 -6.92
CA TYR A 538 -3.62 -14.84 -8.12
C TYR A 538 -5.08 -15.31 -8.19
N GLN A 539 -5.36 -16.58 -7.92
CA GLN A 539 -6.74 -17.09 -7.87
C GLN A 539 -7.63 -16.31 -6.89
N ARG A 540 -7.10 -15.89 -5.73
CA ARG A 540 -7.84 -15.09 -4.74
C ARG A 540 -8.06 -13.65 -5.20
N ILE A 541 -7.03 -13.03 -5.78
CA ILE A 541 -7.12 -11.69 -6.37
C ILE A 541 -8.25 -11.64 -7.41
N PHE A 542 -8.30 -12.63 -8.30
CA PHE A 542 -9.31 -12.68 -9.37
C PHE A 542 -10.70 -12.98 -8.83
N ALA A 543 -10.84 -13.94 -7.91
CA ALA A 543 -12.13 -14.26 -7.32
C ALA A 543 -12.71 -13.08 -6.50
N GLU A 544 -11.86 -12.33 -5.80
CA GLU A 544 -12.28 -11.15 -5.04
C GLU A 544 -12.68 -10.00 -5.97
N GLU A 545 -11.94 -9.74 -7.05
CA GLU A 545 -12.32 -8.72 -8.03
C GLU A 545 -13.59 -9.10 -8.80
N GLU A 546 -13.78 -10.37 -9.16
CA GLU A 546 -14.96 -10.84 -9.87
C GLU A 546 -16.24 -10.64 -9.03
N ARG A 547 -16.13 -10.81 -7.71
CA ARG A 547 -17.22 -10.66 -6.74
C ARG A 547 -17.48 -9.21 -6.36
N ASP A 548 -16.44 -8.47 -5.99
CA ASP A 548 -16.57 -7.16 -5.35
C ASP A 548 -16.37 -5.97 -6.31
N ASN A 549 -15.80 -6.19 -7.51
CA ASN A 549 -15.45 -5.15 -8.50
C ASN A 549 -14.69 -3.97 -7.87
N THR A 550 -13.72 -4.28 -7.01
CA THR A 550 -13.02 -3.32 -6.14
C THR A 550 -12.32 -2.24 -6.96
N PHE A 551 -11.70 -2.59 -8.08
CA PHE A 551 -11.04 -1.61 -8.95
C PHE A 551 -12.03 -0.68 -9.62
N HIS A 552 -13.11 -1.21 -10.18
CA HIS A 552 -14.13 -0.39 -10.82
C HIS A 552 -14.75 0.60 -9.84
N LEU A 553 -15.17 0.13 -8.66
CA LEU A 553 -15.77 0.99 -7.64
C LEU A 553 -14.84 2.14 -7.24
N PHE A 554 -13.54 1.85 -7.06
CA PHE A 554 -12.53 2.85 -6.74
C PHE A 554 -12.42 3.95 -7.81
N PHE A 555 -12.27 3.59 -9.10
CA PHE A 555 -12.16 4.59 -10.16
C PHE A 555 -13.47 5.32 -10.40
N ASN A 556 -14.61 4.64 -10.28
CA ASN A 556 -15.93 5.27 -10.41
C ASN A 556 -16.16 6.33 -9.33
N GLN A 557 -15.68 6.08 -8.11
CA GLN A 557 -15.74 7.05 -7.02
C GLN A 557 -14.91 8.30 -7.36
N ILE A 558 -13.69 8.13 -7.90
CA ILE A 558 -12.83 9.26 -8.29
C ILE A 558 -13.47 10.05 -9.44
N ASP A 559 -14.00 9.36 -10.45
CA ASP A 559 -14.59 9.97 -11.63
C ASP A 559 -15.82 10.84 -11.30
N ASN A 560 -16.57 10.47 -10.27
CA ASN A 560 -17.77 11.20 -9.82
C ASN A 560 -17.54 12.07 -8.58
N TYR A 561 -16.31 12.17 -8.08
CA TYR A 561 -16.00 12.99 -6.92
C TYR A 561 -16.12 14.47 -7.26
N LYS A 562 -17.23 15.12 -6.87
CA LYS A 562 -17.59 16.50 -7.21
C LYS A 562 -16.76 17.58 -6.48
N GLU A 563 -15.48 17.33 -6.26
CA GLU A 563 -14.56 18.28 -5.65
C GLU A 563 -13.27 18.44 -6.46
N ARG A 564 -12.65 19.61 -6.34
CA ARG A 564 -11.51 20.02 -7.16
C ARG A 564 -10.19 19.30 -6.84
N HIS A 565 -10.19 18.42 -5.84
CA HIS A 565 -8.99 17.72 -5.34
C HIS A 565 -8.22 16.96 -6.42
N PHE A 566 -8.92 16.34 -7.38
CA PHE A 566 -8.32 15.53 -8.43
C PHE A 566 -8.19 16.26 -9.78
N LEU A 567 -8.60 17.53 -9.86
CA LEU A 567 -8.53 18.29 -11.12
C LEU A 567 -7.10 18.63 -11.56
N TYR A 568 -6.10 18.33 -10.75
CA TYR A 568 -4.74 18.27 -11.25
C TYR A 568 -4.60 17.25 -12.40
N LEU A 569 -5.51 16.31 -12.61
CA LEU A 569 -5.42 15.42 -13.78
C LEU A 569 -5.77 16.13 -15.11
N THR A 570 -6.29 17.34 -15.06
CA THR A 570 -6.61 18.15 -16.24
C THR A 570 -5.40 18.86 -16.85
N SER A 571 -5.55 19.36 -18.07
CA SER A 571 -4.54 20.17 -18.78
C SER A 571 -4.18 21.48 -18.05
N LYS A 572 -5.10 22.08 -17.28
CA LYS A 572 -4.82 23.23 -16.38
C LYS A 572 -3.86 22.92 -15.23
N GLY A 573 -3.81 21.65 -14.89
CA GLY A 573 -2.95 21.10 -13.88
C GLY A 573 -3.21 21.50 -12.45
N ILE A 574 -2.16 21.64 -11.61
CA ILE A 574 -2.34 21.86 -10.16
C ILE A 574 -3.15 23.12 -9.86
N GLU A 575 -3.16 24.09 -10.77
CA GLU A 575 -3.97 25.31 -10.64
C GLU A 575 -5.46 25.04 -10.62
N ALA A 576 -5.94 23.99 -11.29
CA ALA A 576 -7.34 23.58 -11.27
C ALA A 576 -7.81 23.10 -9.89
N THR A 577 -6.87 22.77 -8.99
CA THR A 577 -7.18 22.37 -7.61
C THR A 577 -7.36 23.56 -6.66
N LYS A 578 -7.09 24.80 -7.12
CA LYS A 578 -7.26 26.00 -6.30
C LYS A 578 -8.72 26.11 -5.83
N GLY A 579 -8.90 26.26 -4.52
CA GLY A 579 -10.22 26.37 -3.89
C GLY A 579 -10.81 25.05 -3.38
N ALA A 580 -10.17 23.90 -3.61
CA ALA A 580 -10.64 22.60 -3.10
C ALA A 580 -10.83 22.59 -1.56
N GLY A 581 -9.99 23.32 -0.81
CA GLY A 581 -10.05 23.37 0.66
C GLY A 581 -11.02 24.39 1.29
N LYS A 582 -11.66 25.27 0.52
CA LYS A 582 -12.63 26.25 1.10
C LYS A 582 -13.91 25.60 1.60
N LEU A 583 -14.31 24.47 0.99
CA LEU A 583 -15.46 23.67 1.40
C LEU A 583 -15.17 22.84 2.66
N ASP A 584 -13.94 22.35 2.82
CA ASP A 584 -13.50 21.65 4.03
C ASP A 584 -13.38 22.59 5.23
N GLU A 585 -12.90 23.83 5.04
CA GLU A 585 -12.92 24.85 6.10
C GLU A 585 -14.35 25.23 6.50
N GLN A 586 -15.28 25.36 5.54
CA GLN A 586 -16.69 25.65 5.83
C GLN A 586 -17.41 24.47 6.51
N ARG A 587 -17.13 23.22 6.11
CA ARG A 587 -17.67 22.01 6.74
C ARG A 587 -17.07 21.77 8.14
N ALA A 588 -15.78 22.04 8.34
CA ALA A 588 -15.14 21.95 9.65
C ALA A 588 -15.74 22.97 10.63
N VAL A 589 -15.97 24.22 10.18
CA VAL A 589 -16.65 25.26 10.96
C VAL A 589 -18.10 24.88 11.24
N LYS A 590 -18.81 24.27 10.28
CA LYS A 590 -20.18 23.79 10.48
C LYS A 590 -20.26 22.67 11.53
N SER A 591 -19.35 21.69 11.48
CA SER A 591 -19.30 20.60 12.49
C SER A 591 -18.94 21.09 13.90
N GLN A 592 -18.16 22.19 14.00
CA GLN A 592 -17.84 22.81 15.29
C GLN A 592 -19.03 23.59 15.86
N ASN A 593 -19.84 24.23 15.01
CA ASN A 593 -21.04 24.93 15.44
C ASN A 593 -22.16 23.96 15.81
N ASP A 594 -22.39 22.91 15.00
CA ASP A 594 -23.42 21.90 15.27
C ASP A 594 -23.11 21.11 16.57
N GLY A 595 -21.83 20.93 16.90
CA GLY A 595 -21.39 20.33 18.17
C GLY A 595 -21.49 21.28 19.38
N ALA A 596 -21.50 22.60 19.17
CA ALA A 596 -21.70 23.59 20.23
C ALA A 596 -23.19 23.75 20.55
N ASP A 597 -24.07 23.76 19.55
CA ASP A 597 -25.52 23.86 19.71
C ASP A 597 -26.12 22.61 20.39
N ALA A 598 -25.55 21.42 20.14
CA ALA A 598 -25.93 20.19 20.83
C ALA A 598 -25.49 20.15 22.31
N MET A 599 -24.50 20.97 22.70
CA MET A 599 -23.99 21.05 24.07
C MET A 599 -24.71 22.13 24.90
N GLU A 600 -25.38 23.09 24.26
CA GLU A 600 -26.26 24.07 24.92
C GLU A 600 -27.69 23.56 25.16
N MET A 601 -28.08 22.42 24.56
CA MET A 601 -29.41 21.79 24.75
C MET A 601 -29.41 20.55 25.66
N GLN A 602 -28.37 20.31 26.47
CA GLN A 602 -28.34 19.26 27.49
C GLN A 602 -28.33 19.80 28.93
#